data_AF-A0AAE1GZC8-F1
#
_entry.id   AF-A0AAE1GZC8-F1
#
_cell.length_a   1.000
_cell.length_b   1.000
_cell.length_c   1.000
_cell.angle_alpha   90.00
_cell.angle_beta   90.00
_cell.angle_gamma   90.00
#
_symmetry.space_group_name_H-M   'P 1'
#
loop_
_entity.id
_entity.type
_entity.pdbx_description
1 polymer ?
#
loop_
_entity_poly.entity_id
_entity_poly.type
_entity_poly.pdbx_seq_one_letter_code
_entity_poly.pdbx_strand_id
1 'polypeptide(L)'
;MMCYTPKWLWDAWEGGLVRTLSMGMNQSLVPDKDKDKKKKVVIDYLLHHVERHNTYAIRYFLCETLCLVNIIGQLYMMNHFFDGEFFSYGLRVMSFSDQNQEERVDPMVYVFPRVTKCIFHKYGASGTIQKHDSLCLLPLNIVNEKTYIFIWFWFMILAALLTVLVLYRALLLSVPSLRPKVFHWWHKLIPHEVAEALARKTDVGDWWLLYTLGDNMDPLIYREVVSELSKKIETAASNSS
;
A
#
# COMPACT_ATOMS: atom_id res chain seq x y z
N MET A 1 -14.81 2.54 0.28
CA MET A 1 -14.50 3.68 -0.63
C MET A 1 -13.19 4.37 -0.27
N MET A 2 -12.92 4.69 1.00
CA MET A 2 -11.71 5.44 1.41
C MET A 2 -10.38 4.77 1.02
N CYS A 3 -10.28 3.43 1.03
CA CYS A 3 -9.07 2.71 0.58
C CYS A 3 -8.81 2.80 -0.94
N TYR A 4 -9.82 3.16 -1.73
CA TYR A 4 -9.71 3.23 -3.20
C TYR A 4 -9.29 4.63 -3.66
N THR A 5 -9.45 5.65 -2.80
CA THR A 5 -9.16 7.05 -3.11
C THR A 5 -7.70 7.29 -3.51
N PRO A 6 -6.68 6.72 -2.83
CA PRO A 6 -5.30 6.91 -3.25
C PRO A 6 -5.01 6.29 -4.61
N LYS A 7 -5.55 5.10 -4.89
CA LYS A 7 -5.40 4.43 -6.18
C LYS A 7 -6.02 5.27 -7.31
N TRP A 8 -7.25 5.74 -7.11
CA TRP A 8 -7.91 6.60 -8.09
C TRP A 8 -7.13 7.91 -8.32
N LEU A 9 -6.61 8.51 -7.25
CA LEU A 9 -5.80 9.73 -7.33
C LEU A 9 -4.50 9.49 -8.11
N TRP A 10 -3.85 8.34 -7.88
CA TRP A 10 -2.67 7.92 -8.64
C TRP A 10 -2.99 7.70 -10.11
N ASP A 11 -4.04 6.95 -10.42
CA ASP A 11 -4.46 6.67 -11.79
C ASP A 11 -4.76 7.99 -12.55
N ALA A 12 -5.35 8.98 -11.86
CA ALA A 12 -5.59 10.32 -12.41
C ALA A 12 -4.30 11.16 -12.60
N TRP A 13 -3.31 11.00 -11.72
CA TRP A 13 -2.06 11.78 -11.76
C TRP A 13 -0.99 11.19 -12.69
N GLU A 14 -0.89 9.87 -12.78
CA GLU A 14 0.06 9.16 -13.65
C GLU A 14 -0.39 9.23 -15.12
N GLY A 15 -1.69 9.23 -15.39
CA GLY A 15 -2.22 9.25 -16.76
C GLY A 15 -1.83 8.01 -17.58
N GLY A 16 -1.38 6.92 -16.92
CA GLY A 16 -1.01 5.67 -17.57
C GLY A 16 0.34 5.68 -18.29
N LEU A 17 1.29 6.56 -17.92
CA LEU A 17 2.61 6.64 -18.55
C LEU A 17 3.36 5.30 -18.56
N VAL A 18 3.54 4.67 -17.38
CA VAL A 18 4.28 3.40 -17.29
C VAL A 18 3.58 2.31 -18.10
N ARG A 19 2.25 2.25 -18.05
CA ARG A 19 1.45 1.30 -18.85
C ARG A 19 1.63 1.53 -20.34
N THR A 20 1.67 2.78 -20.80
CA THR A 20 1.88 3.13 -22.21
C THR A 20 3.29 2.76 -22.66
N LEU A 21 4.28 3.05 -21.81
CA LEU A 21 5.67 2.72 -22.07
C LEU A 21 5.92 1.22 -22.04
N SER A 22 5.24 0.41 -21.22
CA SER A 22 5.43 -1.05 -21.17
C SER A 22 4.57 -1.84 -22.16
N MET A 23 3.54 -1.21 -22.74
CA MET A 23 2.57 -1.89 -23.60
C MET A 23 3.20 -2.48 -24.88
N GLY A 24 3.14 -3.80 -24.99
CA GLY A 24 3.67 -4.54 -26.13
C GLY A 24 5.17 -4.81 -26.09
N MET A 25 5.85 -4.56 -24.95
CA MET A 25 7.18 -5.11 -24.66
C MET A 25 7.14 -6.35 -23.75
N ASN A 26 5.97 -6.68 -23.18
CA ASN A 26 5.80 -7.88 -22.36
C ASN A 26 5.41 -9.13 -23.16
N GLN A 27 5.26 -9.01 -24.49
CA GLN A 27 4.87 -10.12 -25.36
C GLN A 27 6.07 -10.61 -26.16
N SER A 28 6.48 -11.85 -25.88
CA SER A 28 7.60 -12.50 -26.55
C SER A 28 7.37 -12.70 -28.06
N LEU A 29 6.10 -12.74 -28.50
CA LEU A 29 5.66 -13.09 -29.87
C LEU A 29 5.62 -11.93 -30.89
N VAL A 30 5.99 -10.71 -30.50
CA VAL A 30 6.03 -9.56 -31.43
C VAL A 30 7.30 -9.63 -32.30
N PRO A 31 7.24 -9.34 -33.62
CA PRO A 31 8.42 -9.32 -34.48
C PRO A 31 9.48 -8.32 -33.98
N ASP A 32 10.76 -8.72 -34.02
CA ASP A 32 11.88 -7.92 -33.45
C ASP A 32 11.99 -6.51 -34.05
N LYS A 33 11.63 -6.32 -35.32
CA LYS A 33 11.64 -5.00 -35.99
C LYS A 33 10.71 -3.98 -35.33
N ASP A 34 9.58 -4.43 -34.77
CA ASP A 34 8.63 -3.54 -34.09
C ASP A 34 9.05 -3.29 -32.63
N LYS A 35 9.72 -4.28 -32.01
CA LYS A 35 10.33 -4.10 -30.69
C LYS A 35 11.41 -3.02 -30.72
N ASP A 36 12.30 -3.03 -31.71
CA ASP A 36 13.40 -2.06 -31.79
C ASP A 36 12.93 -0.62 -32.04
N LYS A 37 11.86 -0.44 -32.83
CA LYS A 37 11.23 0.88 -33.00
C LYS A 37 10.67 1.39 -31.67
N LYS A 38 9.97 0.54 -30.91
CA LYS A 38 9.41 0.90 -29.60
C LYS A 38 10.49 1.19 -28.56
N LYS A 39 11.55 0.38 -28.50
CA LYS A 39 12.73 0.65 -27.64
C LYS A 39 13.28 2.05 -27.90
N LYS A 40 13.49 2.41 -29.18
CA LYS A 40 13.97 3.75 -29.55
C LYS A 40 13.03 4.86 -29.09
N VAL A 41 11.72 4.70 -29.24
CA VAL A 41 10.73 5.68 -28.76
C VAL A 41 10.80 5.86 -27.24
N VAL A 42 10.93 4.76 -26.48
CA VAL A 42 11.06 4.83 -25.02
C VAL A 42 12.37 5.51 -24.62
N ILE A 43 13.49 5.16 -25.26
CA ILE A 43 14.78 5.79 -24.99
C ILE A 43 14.75 7.27 -25.33
N ASP A 44 14.14 7.66 -26.45
CA ASP A 44 14.02 9.06 -26.88
C ASP A 44 13.15 9.86 -25.90
N TYR A 45 12.02 9.30 -25.48
CA TYR A 45 11.18 9.89 -24.44
C TYR A 45 11.93 10.07 -23.12
N LEU A 46 12.62 9.03 -22.65
CA LEU A 46 13.40 9.08 -21.41
C LEU A 46 14.50 10.13 -21.49
N LEU A 47 15.25 10.21 -22.60
CA LEU A 47 16.29 11.21 -22.83
C LEU A 47 15.75 12.64 -22.91
N HIS A 48 14.58 12.83 -23.51
CA HIS A 48 13.97 14.15 -23.65
C HIS A 48 13.40 14.69 -22.33
N HIS A 49 13.07 13.81 -21.39
CA HIS A 49 12.42 14.16 -20.12
C HIS A 49 13.28 13.88 -18.86
N VAL A 50 14.57 13.54 -19.01
CA VAL A 50 15.51 13.44 -17.88
C VAL A 50 15.44 14.72 -17.03
N GLU A 51 15.53 14.61 -15.71
CA GLU A 51 15.44 15.67 -14.69
C GLU A 51 14.01 16.17 -14.38
N ARG A 52 13.02 16.00 -15.27
CA ARG A 52 11.64 16.44 -15.02
C ARG A 52 10.76 15.43 -14.25
N HIS A 53 11.23 14.20 -14.04
CA HIS A 53 10.47 13.15 -13.35
C HIS A 53 10.48 13.26 -11.82
N ASN A 54 11.14 14.26 -11.23
CA ASN A 54 11.13 14.43 -9.78
C ASN A 54 9.71 14.67 -9.23
N THR A 55 8.88 15.42 -9.97
CA THR A 55 7.45 15.59 -9.62
C THR A 55 6.67 14.28 -9.67
N TYR A 56 7.03 13.35 -10.56
CA TYR A 56 6.40 12.04 -10.65
C TYR A 56 6.69 11.19 -9.39
N ALA A 57 7.95 11.12 -8.97
CA ALA A 57 8.32 10.40 -7.75
C ALA A 57 7.70 11.02 -6.48
N ILE A 58 7.64 12.35 -6.38
CA ILE A 58 6.98 13.04 -5.26
C ILE A 58 5.48 12.70 -5.22
N ARG A 59 4.78 12.74 -6.37
CA ARG A 59 3.36 12.37 -6.45
C ARG A 59 3.12 10.91 -6.02
N TYR A 60 4.01 10.01 -6.40
CA TYR A 60 3.93 8.61 -6.02
C TYR A 60 4.10 8.43 -4.50
N PHE A 61 5.13 9.03 -3.93
CA PHE A 61 5.40 8.98 -2.49
C PHE A 61 4.27 9.64 -1.68
N LEU A 62 3.70 10.73 -2.18
CA LEU A 62 2.54 11.38 -1.55
C LEU A 62 1.33 10.46 -1.55
N CYS A 63 1.05 9.75 -2.66
CA CYS A 63 -0.04 8.78 -2.72
C CYS A 63 0.16 7.64 -1.70
N GLU A 64 1.39 7.14 -1.57
CA GLU A 64 1.71 6.08 -0.62
C GLU A 64 1.57 6.53 0.84
N THR A 65 2.03 7.75 1.13
CA THR A 65 1.83 8.37 2.44
C THR A 65 0.34 8.58 2.71
N LEU A 66 -0.44 8.97 1.69
CA LEU A 66 -1.89 9.12 1.80
C LEU A 66 -2.58 7.78 2.10
N CYS A 67 -2.11 6.66 1.52
CA CYS A 67 -2.57 5.32 1.90
C CYS A 67 -2.33 5.03 3.39
N LEU A 68 -1.14 5.40 3.90
CA LEU A 68 -0.79 5.19 5.30
C LEU A 68 -1.66 6.03 6.23
N VAL A 69 -1.82 7.32 5.91
CA VAL A 69 -2.72 8.23 6.64
C VAL A 69 -4.16 7.72 6.61
N ASN A 70 -4.60 7.14 5.49
CA ASN A 70 -5.95 6.59 5.37
C ASN A 70 -6.18 5.38 6.29
N ILE A 71 -5.22 4.44 6.34
CA ILE A 71 -5.30 3.28 7.23
C ILE A 71 -5.25 3.71 8.70
N ILE A 72 -4.34 4.63 9.05
CA ILE A 72 -4.24 5.17 10.41
C ILE A 72 -5.52 5.93 10.79
N GLY A 73 -6.08 6.71 9.86
CA GLY A 73 -7.32 7.45 10.05
C GLY A 73 -8.51 6.52 10.28
N GLN A 74 -8.65 5.45 9.50
CA GLN A 74 -9.67 4.43 9.71
C GLN A 74 -9.51 3.73 11.06
N LEU A 75 -8.27 3.43 11.44
CA LEU A 75 -7.96 2.81 12.73
C LEU A 75 -8.31 3.74 13.91
N TYR A 76 -8.04 5.04 13.78
CA TYR A 76 -8.40 6.04 14.77
C TYR A 76 -9.91 6.26 14.88
N MET A 77 -10.63 6.34 13.75
CA MET A 77 -12.10 6.42 13.75
C MET A 77 -12.72 5.20 14.42
N MET A 78 -12.18 4.00 14.15
CA MET A 78 -12.61 2.77 14.81
C MET A 78 -12.33 2.84 16.31
N ASN A 79 -11.13 3.29 16.70
CA ASN A 79 -10.79 3.47 18.10
C ASN A 79 -11.72 4.45 18.82
N HIS A 80 -12.11 5.55 18.17
CA HIS A 80 -13.08 6.49 18.74
C HIS A 80 -14.48 5.87 18.87
N PHE A 81 -14.92 5.08 17.91
CA PHE A 81 -16.20 4.35 17.98
C PHE A 81 -16.25 3.35 19.14
N PHE A 82 -15.10 2.81 19.52
CA PHE A 82 -14.93 1.83 20.62
C PHE A 82 -14.51 2.47 21.96
N ASP A 83 -14.77 3.76 22.16
CA ASP A 83 -14.40 4.50 23.37
C ASP A 83 -12.91 4.40 23.76
N GLY A 84 -12.03 4.23 22.77
CA GLY A 84 -10.58 4.18 22.97
C GLY A 84 -10.00 2.78 23.21
N GLU A 85 -10.82 1.74 23.27
CA GLU A 85 -10.38 0.37 23.61
C GLU A 85 -9.94 -0.46 22.38
N PHE A 86 -10.10 0.06 21.15
CA PHE A 86 -9.83 -0.70 19.92
C PHE A 86 -8.34 -1.03 19.75
N PHE A 87 -7.41 -0.12 20.07
CA PHE A 87 -5.98 -0.41 19.92
C PHE A 87 -5.52 -1.57 20.82
N SER A 88 -6.01 -1.62 22.06
CA SER A 88 -5.72 -2.70 23.01
C SER A 88 -6.51 -3.97 22.75
N TYR A 89 -7.51 -3.93 21.87
CA TYR A 89 -8.46 -5.01 21.65
C TYR A 89 -7.80 -6.34 21.29
N GLY A 90 -7.03 -6.39 20.21
CA GLY A 90 -6.41 -7.64 19.77
C GLY A 90 -5.37 -8.19 20.73
N LEU A 91 -4.60 -7.32 21.39
CA LEU A 91 -3.63 -7.72 22.42
C LEU A 91 -4.32 -8.35 23.64
N ARG A 92 -5.42 -7.75 24.09
CA ARG A 92 -6.20 -8.23 25.24
C ARG A 92 -6.95 -9.53 24.93
N VAL A 93 -7.46 -9.68 23.71
CA VAL A 93 -8.09 -10.93 23.26
C VAL A 93 -7.08 -12.09 23.22
N MET A 94 -5.83 -11.85 22.80
CA MET A 94 -4.79 -12.88 22.82
C MET A 94 -4.39 -13.28 24.25
N SER A 95 -4.25 -12.33 25.17
CA SER A 95 -3.86 -12.63 26.56
C SER A 95 -4.91 -13.44 27.32
N PHE A 96 -6.18 -13.26 26.99
CA PHE A 96 -7.28 -13.94 27.68
C PHE A 96 -7.85 -15.12 26.91
N SER A 97 -7.30 -15.50 25.75
CA SER A 97 -7.85 -16.56 24.88
C SER A 97 -8.08 -17.91 25.60
N ASP A 98 -7.39 -18.15 26.71
CA ASP A 98 -7.45 -19.38 27.50
C ASP A 98 -8.42 -19.32 28.70
N GLN A 99 -8.98 -18.14 29.01
CA GLN A 99 -9.92 -17.95 30.13
C GLN A 99 -11.38 -18.01 29.68
N ASN A 100 -12.21 -18.71 30.48
CA ASN A 100 -13.66 -18.81 30.29
C ASN A 100 -14.30 -17.41 30.26
N GLN A 101 -15.09 -17.17 29.21
CA GLN A 101 -15.56 -15.83 28.84
C GLN A 101 -16.67 -15.28 29.75
N GLU A 102 -17.13 -16.06 30.74
CA GLU A 102 -18.12 -15.69 31.77
C GLU A 102 -17.47 -15.00 32.99
N GLU A 103 -16.19 -15.25 33.26
CA GLU A 103 -15.42 -14.59 34.34
C GLU A 103 -14.68 -13.31 33.88
N ARG A 104 -14.75 -12.98 32.58
CA ARG A 104 -14.05 -11.81 32.04
C ARG A 104 -14.77 -10.51 32.38
N VAL A 105 -14.18 -9.71 33.25
CA VAL A 105 -14.55 -8.29 33.48
C VAL A 105 -13.80 -7.42 32.46
N ASP A 106 -14.05 -7.66 31.18
CA ASP A 106 -13.50 -6.82 30.11
C ASP A 106 -14.45 -5.65 29.80
N PRO A 107 -13.94 -4.44 29.48
CA PRO A 107 -14.73 -3.34 28.90
C PRO A 107 -15.51 -3.74 27.64
N MET A 108 -15.15 -4.86 27.01
CA MET A 108 -15.85 -5.43 25.86
C MET A 108 -17.25 -5.98 26.18
N VAL A 109 -17.51 -6.42 27.42
CA VAL A 109 -18.88 -6.79 27.85
C VAL A 109 -19.79 -5.55 27.85
N TYR A 110 -19.22 -4.37 28.11
CA TYR A 110 -19.91 -3.10 28.06
C TYR A 110 -20.17 -2.63 26.61
N VAL A 111 -19.21 -2.82 25.70
CA VAL A 111 -19.36 -2.39 24.30
C VAL A 111 -20.22 -3.34 23.45
N PHE A 112 -20.11 -4.66 23.65
CA PHE A 112 -20.89 -5.68 22.94
C PHE A 112 -21.61 -6.63 23.91
N PRO A 113 -22.69 -6.17 24.58
CA PRO A 113 -23.44 -7.03 25.49
C PRO A 113 -24.11 -8.17 24.72
N ARG A 114 -23.78 -9.41 25.08
CA ARG A 114 -24.38 -10.62 24.52
C ARG A 114 -25.73 -10.96 25.17
N VAL A 115 -25.96 -10.43 26.37
CA VAL A 115 -27.22 -10.55 27.14
C VAL A 115 -27.65 -9.17 27.61
N THR A 116 -28.93 -8.85 27.50
CA THR A 116 -29.52 -7.61 28.01
C THR A 116 -30.81 -7.87 28.79
N LYS A 117 -31.15 -6.96 29.71
CA LYS A 117 -32.42 -6.99 30.46
C LYS A 117 -33.51 -6.33 29.62
N CYS A 118 -34.46 -7.13 29.14
CA CYS A 118 -35.66 -6.66 28.47
C CYS A 118 -36.81 -6.55 29.48
N ILE A 119 -37.50 -5.41 29.49
CA ILE A 119 -38.68 -5.19 30.33
C ILE A 119 -39.93 -5.35 29.45
N PHE A 120 -40.72 -6.38 29.71
CA PHE A 120 -42.00 -6.60 29.04
C PHE A 120 -43.13 -6.04 29.89
N HIS A 121 -43.95 -5.17 29.31
CA HIS A 121 -45.15 -4.64 29.96
C HIS A 121 -46.35 -5.49 29.54
N LYS A 122 -47.00 -6.17 30.49
CA LYS A 122 -48.25 -6.92 30.27
C LYS A 122 -49.37 -6.33 31.11
N TYR A 123 -50.60 -6.39 30.60
CA TYR A 123 -51.80 -6.00 31.35
C TYR A 123 -52.31 -7.20 32.15
N GLY A 124 -52.38 -7.04 33.49
CA GLY A 124 -52.94 -8.06 34.37
C GLY A 124 -54.47 -8.10 34.32
N ALA A 125 -55.08 -9.12 34.92
CA ALA A 125 -56.53 -9.30 34.96
C ALA A 125 -57.32 -8.12 35.57
N SER A 126 -56.65 -7.27 36.36
CA SER A 126 -57.22 -6.05 36.97
C SER A 126 -57.00 -4.77 36.14
N GLY A 127 -56.44 -4.86 34.92
CA GLY A 127 -56.13 -3.70 34.07
C GLY A 127 -54.83 -2.95 34.44
N THR A 128 -54.14 -3.37 35.51
CA THR A 128 -52.86 -2.78 35.94
C THR A 128 -51.68 -3.29 35.10
N ILE A 129 -50.72 -2.42 34.78
CA ILE A 129 -49.48 -2.78 34.07
C ILE A 129 -48.56 -3.58 35.01
N GLN A 130 -48.31 -4.85 34.68
CA GLN A 130 -47.30 -5.69 35.32
C GLN A 130 -46.02 -5.69 34.47
N LYS A 131 -44.88 -5.38 35.12
CA LYS A 131 -43.55 -5.41 34.49
C LYS A 131 -42.93 -6.79 34.68
N HIS A 132 -42.58 -7.45 33.60
CA HIS A 132 -41.82 -8.70 33.61
C HIS A 132 -40.42 -8.45 33.08
N ASP A 133 -39.44 -8.68 33.93
CA ASP A 133 -38.03 -8.63 33.54
C ASP A 133 -37.63 -9.97 32.93
N SER A 134 -37.01 -9.95 31.76
CA SER A 134 -36.49 -11.14 31.08
C SER A 134 -35.12 -10.87 30.51
N LEU A 135 -34.27 -11.90 30.45
CA LEU A 135 -32.96 -11.82 29.82
C LEU A 135 -33.10 -12.12 28.32
N CYS A 136 -32.60 -11.22 27.48
CA CYS A 136 -32.58 -11.35 26.02
C CYS A 136 -31.15 -11.60 25.55
N LEU A 137 -30.96 -12.55 24.63
CA LEU A 137 -29.69 -12.77 23.96
C LEU A 137 -29.60 -11.89 22.69
N LEU A 138 -28.44 -11.26 22.48
CA LEU A 138 -28.13 -10.48 21.28
C LEU A 138 -27.11 -11.27 20.42
N PRO A 139 -27.57 -12.20 19.57
CA PRO A 139 -26.68 -13.00 18.72
C PRO A 139 -25.87 -12.14 17.73
N LEU A 140 -26.40 -10.97 17.34
CA LEU A 140 -25.70 -10.02 16.46
C LEU A 140 -24.37 -9.53 17.08
N ASN A 141 -24.33 -9.34 18.40
CA ASN A 141 -23.15 -8.86 19.10
C ASN A 141 -22.06 -9.94 19.21
N ILE A 142 -22.44 -11.22 19.23
CA ILE A 142 -21.48 -12.34 19.18
C ILE A 142 -20.77 -12.37 17.82
N VAL A 143 -21.51 -12.19 16.73
CA VAL A 143 -20.93 -12.14 15.38
C VAL A 143 -20.00 -10.93 15.26
N ASN A 144 -20.47 -9.75 15.69
CA ASN A 144 -19.67 -8.52 15.67
C ASN A 144 -18.37 -8.69 16.45
N GLU A 145 -18.40 -9.24 17.67
CA GLU A 145 -17.20 -9.52 18.47
C GLU A 145 -16.13 -10.26 17.66
N LYS A 146 -16.49 -11.36 17.00
CA LYS A 146 -15.55 -12.17 16.19
C LYS A 146 -15.09 -11.44 14.93
N THR A 147 -15.99 -10.75 14.24
CA THR A 147 -15.64 -9.98 13.04
C THR A 147 -14.66 -8.86 13.36
N TYR A 148 -14.86 -8.12 14.46
CA TYR A 148 -13.96 -7.04 14.85
C TYR A 148 -12.58 -7.56 15.26
N ILE A 149 -12.46 -8.77 15.82
CA ILE A 149 -11.15 -9.38 16.13
C ILE A 149 -10.38 -9.60 14.83
N PHE A 150 -11.03 -10.23 13.85
CA PHE A 150 -10.43 -10.47 12.54
C PHE A 150 -10.02 -9.16 11.85
N ILE A 151 -10.89 -8.15 11.86
CA ILE A 151 -10.63 -6.82 11.30
C ILE A 151 -9.43 -6.18 12.00
N TRP A 152 -9.33 -6.25 13.33
CA TRP A 152 -8.21 -5.67 14.06
C TRP A 152 -6.87 -6.25 13.61
N PHE A 153 -6.74 -7.58 13.55
CA PHE A 153 -5.50 -8.23 13.10
C PHE A 153 -5.17 -7.85 11.65
N TRP A 154 -6.19 -7.85 10.80
CA TRP A 154 -6.05 -7.47 9.40
C TRP A 154 -5.52 -6.03 9.24
N PHE A 155 -6.13 -5.06 9.92
CA PHE A 155 -5.71 -3.66 9.87
C PHE A 155 -4.33 -3.42 10.49
N MET A 156 -3.99 -4.09 11.59
CA MET A 156 -2.67 -3.98 12.21
C MET A 156 -1.57 -4.54 11.31
N ILE A 157 -1.79 -5.69 10.68
CA ILE A 157 -0.84 -6.27 9.71
C ILE A 157 -0.68 -5.35 8.50
N LEU A 158 -1.78 -4.85 7.93
CA LEU A 158 -1.74 -3.92 6.80
C LEU A 158 -1.01 -2.62 7.15
N ALA A 159 -1.28 -2.04 8.32
CA ALA A 159 -0.60 -0.84 8.80
C ALA A 159 0.91 -1.07 8.97
N ALA A 160 1.30 -2.20 9.56
CA ALA A 160 2.71 -2.56 9.74
C ALA A 160 3.43 -2.75 8.39
N LEU A 161 2.85 -3.54 7.48
CA LEU A 161 3.42 -3.77 6.16
C LEU A 161 3.57 -2.48 5.36
N LEU A 162 2.54 -1.63 5.36
CA LEU A 162 2.59 -0.34 4.65
C LEU A 162 3.60 0.62 5.28
N THR A 163 3.68 0.67 6.62
CA THR A 163 4.68 1.49 7.31
C THR A 163 6.10 1.06 6.95
N VAL A 164 6.38 -0.25 6.98
CA VAL A 164 7.69 -0.80 6.60
C VAL A 164 8.02 -0.46 5.14
N LEU A 165 7.04 -0.56 4.24
CA LEU A 165 7.21 -0.26 2.82
C LEU A 165 7.50 1.23 2.58
N VAL A 166 6.74 2.13 3.22
CA VAL A 166 6.97 3.59 3.18
C VAL A 166 8.33 3.96 3.74
N LEU A 167 8.72 3.37 4.88
CA LEU A 167 10.03 3.62 5.49
C LEU A 167 11.18 3.11 4.61
N TYR A 168 11.03 1.92 4.02
CA TYR A 168 12.00 1.37 3.07
C TYR A 168 12.19 2.30 1.87
N ARG A 169 11.10 2.79 1.28
CA ARG A 169 11.14 3.73 0.14
C ARG A 169 11.69 5.10 0.55
N ALA A 170 11.30 5.64 1.70
CA ALA A 170 11.84 6.89 2.22
C ALA A 170 13.36 6.81 2.48
N LEU A 171 13.83 5.68 3.02
CA LEU A 171 15.26 5.43 3.23
C LEU A 171 16.00 5.32 1.90
N LEU A 172 15.41 4.67 0.90
CA LEU A 172 15.98 4.55 -0.44
C LEU A 172 16.09 5.91 -1.16
N LEU A 173 15.10 6.79 -0.98
CA LEU A 173 15.13 8.16 -1.49
C LEU A 173 16.22 8.99 -0.80
N SER A 174 16.32 8.87 0.54
CA SER A 174 17.24 9.63 1.38
C SER A 174 18.71 9.19 1.21
N VAL A 175 18.96 7.91 0.94
CA VAL A 175 20.30 7.34 0.84
C VAL A 175 20.67 7.04 -0.63
N PRO A 176 21.35 7.97 -1.33
CA PRO A 176 21.70 7.80 -2.74
C PRO A 176 22.63 6.59 -2.97
N SER A 177 23.42 6.19 -1.97
CA SER A 177 24.35 5.05 -2.07
C SER A 177 23.66 3.67 -2.14
N LEU A 178 22.38 3.57 -1.75
CA LEU A 178 21.62 2.32 -1.84
C LEU A 178 21.01 2.10 -3.22
N ARG A 179 20.79 3.17 -3.99
CA ARG A 179 20.15 3.14 -5.31
C ARG A 179 20.82 2.16 -6.30
N PRO A 180 22.14 2.24 -6.56
CA PRO A 180 22.77 1.31 -7.52
C PRO A 180 22.82 -0.14 -7.00
N LYS A 181 22.93 -0.33 -5.67
CA LYS A 181 22.96 -1.66 -5.05
C LYS A 181 21.61 -2.36 -5.15
N VAL A 182 20.52 -1.65 -4.85
CA VAL A 182 19.15 -2.16 -4.97
C VAL A 182 18.80 -2.45 -6.43
N PHE A 183 19.17 -1.54 -7.34
CA PHE A 183 18.91 -1.70 -8.77
C PHE A 183 19.59 -2.96 -9.33
N HIS A 184 20.85 -3.22 -8.95
CA HIS A 184 21.54 -4.44 -9.33
C HIS A 184 20.95 -5.70 -8.65
N TRP A 185 20.54 -5.60 -7.38
CA TRP A 185 19.96 -6.72 -6.65
C TRP A 185 18.63 -7.18 -7.26
N TRP A 186 17.78 -6.25 -7.69
CA TRP A 186 16.51 -6.56 -8.38
C TRP A 186 16.71 -6.99 -9.83
N HIS A 187 17.58 -6.31 -10.58
CA HIS A 187 17.82 -6.61 -11.98
C HIS A 187 19.21 -7.21 -12.17
N LYS A 188 19.38 -8.45 -11.69
CA LYS A 188 20.66 -9.20 -11.73
C LYS A 188 21.25 -9.34 -13.15
N LEU A 189 20.43 -9.17 -14.19
CA LEU A 189 20.84 -9.16 -15.60
C LEU A 189 21.63 -7.90 -16.00
N ILE A 190 21.56 -6.81 -15.23
CA ILE A 190 22.18 -5.53 -15.55
C ILE A 190 23.58 -5.46 -14.90
N PRO A 191 24.63 -5.14 -15.68
CA PRO A 191 25.96 -4.94 -15.14
C PRO A 191 25.98 -3.84 -14.07
N HIS A 192 26.75 -4.06 -13.00
CA HIS A 192 26.85 -3.10 -11.90
C HIS A 192 27.35 -1.72 -12.38
N GLU A 193 28.27 -1.70 -13.34
CA GLU A 193 28.82 -0.48 -13.94
C GLU A 193 27.74 0.40 -14.59
N VAL A 194 26.81 -0.22 -15.33
CA VAL A 194 25.70 0.49 -15.99
C VAL A 194 24.73 1.05 -14.94
N ALA A 195 24.43 0.26 -13.90
CA ALA A 195 23.57 0.70 -12.79
C ALA A 195 24.18 1.87 -12.01
N GLU A 196 25.50 1.86 -11.79
CA GLU A 196 26.23 2.93 -11.13
C GLU A 196 26.30 4.21 -11.99
N ALA A 197 26.58 4.06 -13.29
CA ALA A 197 26.63 5.19 -14.23
C ALA A 197 25.28 5.92 -14.29
N LEU A 198 24.17 5.17 -14.37
CA LEU A 198 22.82 5.73 -14.32
C LEU A 198 22.54 6.39 -12.97
N ALA A 199 22.77 5.72 -11.85
CA ALA A 199 22.47 6.28 -10.53
C ALA A 199 23.27 7.54 -10.18
N ARG A 200 24.45 7.74 -10.79
CA ARG A 200 25.26 8.96 -10.63
C ARG A 200 24.78 10.12 -11.51
N LYS A 201 24.20 9.83 -12.67
CA LYS A 201 23.84 10.83 -13.69
C LYS A 201 22.35 11.17 -13.75
N THR A 202 21.49 10.34 -13.16
CA THR A 202 20.05 10.56 -13.17
C THR A 202 19.55 11.05 -11.81
N ASP A 203 18.52 11.89 -11.84
CA ASP A 203 17.86 12.37 -10.65
C ASP A 203 17.02 11.26 -9.98
N VAL A 204 16.62 11.53 -8.73
CA VAL A 204 15.83 10.59 -7.92
C VAL A 204 14.57 10.11 -8.65
N GLY A 205 13.90 11.02 -9.36
CA GLY A 205 12.69 10.73 -10.11
C GLY A 205 12.90 9.82 -11.31
N ASP A 206 13.99 10.04 -12.05
CA ASP A 206 14.35 9.22 -13.21
C ASP A 206 14.75 7.82 -12.78
N TRP A 207 15.55 7.70 -11.71
CA TRP A 207 15.90 6.42 -11.13
C TRP A 207 14.65 5.64 -10.69
N TRP A 208 13.69 6.33 -10.04
CA TRP A 208 12.42 5.72 -9.62
C TRP A 208 11.57 5.25 -10.81
N LEU A 209 11.49 6.05 -11.87
CA LEU A 209 10.78 5.68 -13.09
C LEU A 209 11.41 4.45 -13.73
N LEU A 210 12.74 4.42 -13.89
CA LEU A 210 13.48 3.27 -14.42
C LEU A 210 13.22 2.02 -13.57
N TYR A 211 13.33 2.14 -12.25
CA TYR A 211 13.03 1.07 -11.31
C TYR A 211 11.60 0.52 -11.51
N THR A 212 10.60 1.40 -11.59
CA THR A 212 9.20 1.01 -11.84
C THR A 212 9.01 0.37 -13.22
N LEU A 213 9.75 0.84 -14.22
CA LEU A 213 9.70 0.35 -15.59
C LEU A 213 10.28 -1.07 -15.69
N GLY A 214 11.35 -1.36 -14.97
CA GLY A 214 12.00 -2.67 -14.92
C GLY A 214 11.09 -3.76 -14.38
N ASP A 215 10.22 -3.45 -13.43
CA ASP A 215 9.21 -4.39 -12.92
C ASP A 215 8.09 -4.69 -13.93
N ASN A 216 7.85 -3.75 -14.85
CA ASN A 216 6.75 -3.82 -15.82
C ASN A 216 7.20 -4.28 -17.20
N MET A 217 8.48 -4.53 -17.44
CA MET A 217 9.06 -4.94 -18.73
C MET A 217 9.71 -6.33 -18.66
N ASP A 218 9.85 -6.98 -19.82
CA ASP A 218 10.66 -8.20 -19.92
C ASP A 218 12.14 -7.92 -19.53
N PRO A 219 12.77 -8.71 -18.64
CA PRO A 219 14.11 -8.46 -18.15
C PRO A 219 15.20 -8.35 -19.24
N LEU A 220 15.04 -9.04 -20.37
CA LEU A 220 16.00 -8.99 -21.49
C LEU A 220 15.88 -7.65 -22.23
N ILE A 221 14.65 -7.24 -22.54
CA ILE A 221 14.38 -5.97 -23.23
C ILE A 221 14.78 -4.79 -22.33
N TYR A 222 14.47 -4.86 -21.05
CA TYR A 222 14.84 -3.82 -20.09
C TYR A 222 16.36 -3.64 -20.00
N ARG A 223 17.13 -4.74 -19.96
CA ARG A 223 18.59 -4.68 -19.98
C ARG A 223 19.13 -3.95 -21.21
N GLU A 224 18.59 -4.24 -22.40
CA GLU A 224 19.00 -3.58 -23.64
C GLU A 224 18.71 -2.08 -23.58
N VAL A 225 17.48 -1.69 -23.21
CA VAL A 225 17.05 -0.29 -23.08
C VAL A 225 17.94 0.48 -22.12
N VAL A 226 18.18 -0.06 -20.93
CA VAL A 226 19.02 0.56 -19.90
C VAL A 226 20.48 0.71 -20.36
N SER A 227 21.01 -0.30 -21.07
CA SER A 227 22.38 -0.25 -21.59
C SER A 227 22.55 0.78 -22.72
N GLU A 228 21.58 0.90 -23.63
CA GLU A 228 21.59 1.93 -24.67
C GLU A 228 21.40 3.34 -24.09
N LEU A 229 20.53 3.47 -23.09
CA LEU A 229 20.29 4.72 -22.38
C LEU A 229 21.57 5.23 -21.72
N SER A 230 22.30 4.37 -20.98
CA SER A 230 23.57 4.72 -20.33
C SER A 230 24.60 5.25 -21.35
N LYS A 231 24.78 4.56 -22.48
CA LYS A 231 25.71 4.98 -23.54
C LYS A 231 25.35 6.34 -24.13
N LYS A 232 24.07 6.59 -24.37
CA LYS A 232 23.60 7.88 -24.91
C LYS A 232 23.77 9.03 -23.92
N ILE A 233 23.50 8.79 -22.63
CA ILE A 233 23.72 9.79 -21.57
C ILE A 233 25.22 10.10 -21.44
N GLU A 234 26.10 9.11 -21.54
CA GLU A 234 27.56 9.32 -21.58
C GLU A 234 28.01 10.15 -22.77
N THR A 235 27.49 9.85 -23.96
CA THR A 235 27.82 10.59 -25.19
C THR A 235 27.33 12.03 -25.12
N ALA A 236 26.12 12.27 -24.60
CA ALA A 236 25.56 13.62 -24.44
C ALA A 236 26.38 14.46 -23.46
N ALA A 237 26.79 13.89 -22.32
CA ALA A 237 27.61 14.57 -21.32
C ALA A 237 29.02 14.92 -21.85
N SER A 238 29.59 14.07 -22.70
CA SER A 238 30.90 14.33 -23.34
C SER A 238 30.85 15.45 -24.39
N ASN A 239 29.69 15.73 -24.98
CA ASN A 239 29.52 16.79 -25.98
C ASN A 239 29.19 18.16 -25.36
N SER A 240 28.80 18.19 -24.08
CA SER A 240 28.52 19.43 -23.33
C SER A 240 29.69 19.88 -22.43
N SER A 241 30.80 19.13 -22.43
CA SER A 241 32.05 19.44 -21.73
C SER A 241 33.09 19.97 -22.71
#